data_AF-A0A117SNM8-F1
#
_entry.id   AF-A0A117SNM8-F1
#
_cell.length_a   1.000
_cell.length_b   1.000
_cell.length_c   1.000
_cell.angle_alpha   90.00
_cell.angle_beta   90.00
_cell.angle_gamma   90.00
#
_symmetry.space_group_name_H-M   'P 1'
#
loop_
_entity.id
_entity.type
_entity.pdbx_description
1 polymer ?
#
loop_
_entity_poly.entity_id
_entity_poly.type
_entity_poly.pdbx_seq_one_letter_code
_entity_poly.pdbx_strand_id
1 'polypeptide(L)'
;MIHLVGIESPGLTAAPAIARRVISMLRDAGLGLRVKGNVREVEPMILIKDLIRSGKDISDGEVLCPCMGVTKADIREAIRRGAKTLDGVIFRTGLGMGVCQGMCLGLAIKVVSEELGIKPTELRKSGGDSWLVIQ
;
A
#
# COMPACT_ATOMS: atom_id res chain seq x y z
N MET A 1 10.31 16.94 24.55
CA MET A 1 10.61 16.54 23.15
C MET A 1 10.56 15.02 23.09
N ILE A 2 9.88 14.43 22.11
CA ILE A 2 9.80 12.97 21.93
C ILE A 2 10.54 12.61 20.64
N HIS A 3 11.52 11.72 20.71
CA HIS A 3 12.25 11.21 19.55
C HIS A 3 11.71 9.82 19.18
N LEU A 4 11.34 9.65 17.91
CA LEU A 4 10.93 8.38 17.32
C LEU A 4 11.99 7.98 16.28
N VAL A 5 13.04 7.32 16.75
CA VAL A 5 14.21 6.92 15.94
C VAL A 5 14.34 5.40 15.93
N GLY A 6 14.97 4.84 14.90
CA GLY A 6 15.18 3.39 14.78
C GLY A 6 13.91 2.59 14.48
N ILE A 7 12.85 3.24 13.98
CA ILE A 7 11.67 2.53 13.46
C ILE A 7 12.05 1.99 12.08
N GLU A 8 12.62 0.80 12.05
CA GLU A 8 12.88 0.05 10.81
C GLU A 8 11.58 -0.60 10.29
N SER A 9 11.70 -1.59 9.41
CA SER A 9 10.55 -2.46 9.11
C SER A 9 10.12 -3.13 10.42
N PRO A 10 8.91 -2.84 10.94
CA PRO A 10 7.69 -2.60 10.19
C PRO A 10 6.98 -1.27 10.54
N GLY A 11 7.64 -0.13 10.31
CA GLY A 11 7.11 1.19 10.69
C GLY A 11 5.69 1.53 10.19
N LEU A 12 5.31 1.07 9.00
CA LEU A 12 3.97 1.30 8.44
C LEU A 12 2.89 0.48 9.18
N THR A 13 3.14 -0.80 9.47
CA THR A 13 2.14 -1.66 10.13
C THR A 13 2.07 -1.38 11.64
N ALA A 14 3.17 -0.94 12.25
CA ALA A 14 3.23 -0.55 13.66
C ALA A 14 2.72 0.89 13.91
N ALA A 15 2.51 1.70 12.87
CA ALA A 15 2.16 3.12 13.00
C ALA A 15 0.98 3.39 13.96
N PRO A 16 -0.15 2.65 13.95
CA PRO A 16 -1.25 2.90 14.89
C PRO A 16 -0.86 2.66 16.35
N ALA A 17 -0.06 1.63 16.63
CA ALA A 17 0.40 1.32 17.98
C ALA A 17 1.42 2.36 18.48
N ILE A 18 2.35 2.76 17.60
CA ILE A 18 3.32 3.83 17.87
C ILE A 18 2.58 5.14 18.17
N ALA A 19 1.56 5.49 17.38
CA ALA A 19 0.76 6.70 17.60
C ALA A 19 0.09 6.70 18.98
N ARG A 20 -0.52 5.58 19.41
CA ARG A 20 -1.11 5.46 20.76
C ARG A 20 -0.07 5.66 21.85
N ARG A 21 1.13 5.07 21.68
CA ARG A 21 2.24 5.23 22.64
C ARG A 21 2.68 6.68 22.75
N VAL A 22 2.84 7.37 21.62
CA VAL A 22 3.21 8.79 21.57
C VAL A 22 2.15 9.67 22.24
N ILE A 23 0.87 9.40 21.99
CA ILE A 23 -0.24 10.11 22.65
C ILE A 23 -0.16 9.96 24.18
N SER A 24 0.14 8.76 24.69
CA SER A 24 0.34 8.53 26.13
C SER A 24 1.50 9.38 26.66
N MET A 25 2.66 9.29 26.03
CA MET A 25 3.86 10.03 26.44
C MET A 25 3.61 11.55 26.47
N LEU A 26 2.86 12.09 25.52
CA LEU A 26 2.49 13.51 25.48
C LEU A 26 1.56 13.89 26.64
N ARG A 27 0.59 13.05 26.99
CA ARG A 27 -0.29 13.27 28.15
C ARG A 27 0.48 13.22 29.46
N ASP A 28 1.37 12.25 29.61
CA ASP A 28 2.20 12.08 30.80
C ASP A 28 3.16 13.28 30.99
N ALA A 29 3.59 13.90 29.89
CA ALA A 29 4.35 15.14 29.90
C ALA A 29 3.51 16.41 30.19
N GLY A 30 2.21 16.27 30.47
CA GLY A 30 1.31 17.38 30.81
C GLY A 30 0.69 18.11 29.61
N LEU A 31 0.80 17.58 28.39
CA LEU A 31 0.23 18.24 27.22
C LEU A 31 -1.28 18.01 27.12
N GLY A 32 -2.04 19.10 27.07
CA GLY A 32 -3.48 19.06 26.80
C GLY A 32 -3.78 18.69 25.35
N LEU A 33 -4.18 17.44 25.11
CA LEU A 33 -4.54 16.95 23.78
C LEU A 33 -6.03 17.12 23.49
N ARG A 34 -6.36 17.53 22.26
CA ARG A 34 -7.75 17.57 21.76
C ARG A 34 -7.88 16.73 20.50
N VAL A 35 -8.99 16.00 20.39
CA VAL A 35 -9.29 15.24 19.18
C VAL A 35 -9.57 16.23 18.04
N LYS A 36 -8.89 16.05 16.91
CA LYS A 36 -9.17 16.83 15.71
C LYS A 36 -10.52 16.39 15.16
N GLY A 37 -11.47 17.31 15.03
CA GLY A 37 -12.72 17.07 14.30
C GLY A 37 -12.50 16.99 12.79
N ASN A 38 -13.49 16.46 12.07
CA ASN A 38 -13.50 16.38 10.60
C ASN A 38 -12.27 15.65 10.01
N VAL A 39 -11.88 14.53 10.62
CA VAL A 39 -10.86 13.65 10.02
C VAL A 39 -11.47 13.00 8.78
N ARG A 40 -10.76 13.07 7.65
CA ARG A 40 -11.14 12.34 6.44
C ARG A 40 -11.01 10.84 6.73
N GLU A 41 -12.13 10.17 6.87
CA GLU A 41 -12.14 8.70 6.86
C GLU A 41 -11.83 8.21 5.45
N VAL A 42 -10.97 7.21 5.37
CA VAL A 42 -10.64 6.53 4.12
C VAL A 42 -11.21 5.13 4.25
N GLU A 43 -12.19 4.81 3.40
CA GLU A 43 -12.72 3.46 3.34
C GLU A 43 -11.59 2.46 3.05
N PRO A 44 -11.54 1.32 3.76
CA PRO A 44 -10.59 0.27 3.46
C PRO A 44 -10.70 -0.18 2.00
N MET A 45 -9.56 -0.48 1.39
CA MET A 45 -9.55 -1.17 0.11
C MET A 45 -9.89 -2.64 0.37
N ILE A 46 -10.90 -3.16 -0.34
CA ILE A 46 -11.27 -4.58 -0.28
C ILE A 46 -10.74 -5.24 -1.54
N LEU A 47 -9.96 -6.31 -1.38
CA LEU A 47 -9.42 -7.05 -2.51
C LEU A 47 -10.45 -8.03 -3.07
N ILE A 48 -10.36 -8.34 -4.35
CA ILE A 48 -11.28 -9.27 -5.02
C ILE A 48 -11.33 -10.63 -4.32
N LYS A 49 -10.20 -11.17 -3.87
CA LYS A 49 -10.16 -12.42 -3.10
C LYS A 49 -11.03 -12.39 -1.85
N ASP A 50 -11.16 -11.24 -1.20
CA ASP A 50 -11.92 -11.09 0.04
C ASP A 50 -13.41 -10.95 -0.29
N LEU A 51 -13.75 -10.31 -1.40
CA LEU A 51 -15.12 -10.28 -1.92
C LEU A 51 -15.60 -11.69 -2.32
N ILE A 52 -14.77 -12.47 -3.01
CA ILE A 52 -15.07 -13.87 -3.35
C ILE A 52 -15.30 -14.70 -2.08
N ARG A 53 -14.43 -14.56 -1.06
CA ARG A 53 -14.61 -15.21 0.25
C ARG A 53 -15.91 -14.81 0.95
N SER A 54 -16.42 -13.61 0.70
CA SER A 54 -17.71 -13.14 1.21
C SER A 54 -18.92 -13.61 0.39
N GLY A 55 -18.73 -14.46 -0.62
CA GLY A 55 -19.80 -15.02 -1.45
C GLY A 55 -20.26 -14.13 -2.59
N LYS A 56 -19.50 -13.08 -2.95
CA LYS A 56 -19.78 -12.27 -4.13
C LYS A 56 -19.22 -12.94 -5.38
N ASP A 57 -20.05 -13.06 -6.40
CA ASP A 57 -19.60 -13.47 -7.73
C ASP A 57 -18.88 -12.29 -8.40
N ILE A 58 -17.62 -12.53 -8.82
CA ILE A 58 -16.78 -11.54 -9.48
C ILE A 58 -16.15 -12.19 -10.70
N SER A 59 -16.49 -11.69 -11.88
CA SER A 59 -15.98 -12.16 -13.17
C SER A 59 -14.73 -11.40 -13.65
N ASP A 60 -14.41 -10.27 -13.02
CA ASP A 60 -13.29 -9.42 -13.40
C ASP A 60 -12.06 -9.78 -12.55
N GLY A 61 -11.07 -10.48 -13.12
CA GLY A 61 -9.97 -10.95 -12.29
C GLY A 61 -8.91 -11.80 -12.96
N GLU A 62 -8.13 -11.21 -13.86
CA GLU A 62 -6.83 -11.80 -14.19
C GLU A 62 -5.92 -11.70 -12.96
N VAL A 63 -5.64 -12.84 -12.33
CA VAL A 63 -4.76 -12.93 -11.15
C VAL A 63 -3.32 -12.68 -11.57
N LEU A 64 -2.72 -11.62 -11.03
CA LEU A 64 -1.33 -11.23 -11.30
C LEU A 64 -0.36 -11.74 -10.23
N CYS A 65 -0.79 -11.79 -8.97
CA CYS A 65 -0.01 -12.35 -7.86
C CYS A 65 -0.74 -13.54 -7.24
N PRO A 66 -0.46 -14.79 -7.68
CA PRO A 66 -1.12 -15.97 -7.15
C PRO A 66 -0.92 -16.17 -5.64
N CYS A 67 0.28 -15.93 -5.12
CA CYS A 67 0.58 -16.10 -3.69
C CYS A 67 -0.27 -15.20 -2.79
N MET A 68 -0.63 -14.02 -3.28
CA MET A 68 -1.38 -13.03 -2.50
C MET A 68 -2.83 -12.88 -2.97
N GLY A 69 -3.22 -13.56 -4.05
CA GLY A 69 -4.52 -13.44 -4.69
C GLY A 69 -4.83 -12.03 -5.21
N VAL A 70 -3.81 -11.31 -5.69
CA VAL A 70 -3.98 -9.95 -6.23
C VAL A 70 -4.23 -10.02 -7.73
N THR A 71 -5.27 -9.33 -8.19
CA THR A 71 -5.71 -9.25 -9.59
C THR A 71 -5.29 -7.94 -10.26
N LYS A 72 -5.41 -7.85 -11.59
CA LYS A 72 -5.29 -6.56 -12.30
C LYS A 72 -6.30 -5.52 -11.84
N ALA A 73 -7.54 -5.93 -11.51
CA ALA A 73 -8.57 -5.02 -11.01
C ALA A 73 -8.22 -4.44 -9.63
N ASP A 74 -7.56 -5.22 -8.75
CA ASP A 74 -7.03 -4.69 -7.50
C ASP A 74 -5.94 -3.63 -7.75
N ILE A 75 -5.06 -3.84 -8.73
CA ILE A 75 -4.03 -2.86 -9.11
C ILE A 75 -4.68 -1.55 -9.62
N ARG A 76 -5.70 -1.65 -10.48
CA ARG A 76 -6.48 -0.50 -10.96
C ARG A 76 -7.12 0.27 -9.82
N GLU A 77 -7.75 -0.44 -8.89
CA GLU A 77 -8.36 0.17 -7.72
C GLU A 77 -7.33 0.88 -6.84
N ALA A 78 -6.13 0.29 -6.66
CA ALA A 78 -5.04 0.94 -5.94
C ALA A 78 -4.59 2.25 -6.62
N ILE A 79 -4.51 2.26 -7.95
CA ILE A 79 -4.17 3.45 -8.76
C ILE A 79 -5.28 4.50 -8.68
N ARG A 80 -6.56 4.09 -8.77
CA ARG A 80 -7.73 4.97 -8.59
C ARG A 80 -7.73 5.64 -7.21
N ARG A 81 -7.24 4.93 -6.20
CA ARG A 81 -7.02 5.43 -4.82
C ARG A 81 -5.71 6.23 -4.65
N GLY A 82 -5.03 6.57 -5.74
CA GLY A 82 -3.89 7.49 -5.76
C GLY A 82 -2.51 6.83 -5.69
N ALA A 83 -2.39 5.51 -5.86
CA ALA A 83 -1.06 4.91 -6.05
C ALA A 83 -0.45 5.39 -7.38
N LYS A 84 0.80 5.89 -7.32
CA LYS A 84 1.57 6.37 -8.48
C LYS A 84 2.95 5.73 -8.61
N THR A 85 3.27 4.80 -7.70
CA THR A 85 4.55 4.10 -7.63
C THR A 85 4.31 2.62 -7.38
N LEU A 86 5.30 1.77 -7.66
CA LEU A 86 5.20 0.33 -7.44
C LEU A 86 4.96 0.02 -5.95
N ASP A 87 5.70 0.64 -5.03
CA ASP A 87 5.50 0.49 -3.58
C ASP A 87 4.10 0.98 -3.18
N GLY A 88 3.58 2.03 -3.82
CA GLY A 88 2.22 2.52 -3.58
C GLY A 88 1.15 1.48 -3.89
N VAL A 89 1.36 0.65 -4.91
CA VAL A 89 0.50 -0.49 -5.27
C VAL A 89 0.74 -1.67 -4.32
N ILE A 90 1.99 -1.99 -4.02
CA ILE A 90 2.37 -3.08 -3.11
C ILE A 90 1.78 -2.86 -1.72
N PHE A 91 1.93 -1.67 -1.13
CA PHE A 91 1.42 -1.38 0.23
C PHE A 91 -0.11 -1.39 0.32
N ARG A 92 -0.83 -1.21 -0.80
CA ARG A 92 -2.29 -1.27 -0.84
C ARG A 92 -2.82 -2.68 -1.07
N THR A 93 -2.12 -3.46 -1.89
CA THR A 93 -2.60 -4.77 -2.39
C THR A 93 -1.93 -5.97 -1.73
N GLY A 94 -0.75 -5.78 -1.15
CA GLY A 94 0.14 -6.85 -0.70
C GLY A 94 0.85 -7.58 -1.84
N LEU A 95 0.78 -7.09 -3.09
CA LEU A 95 1.45 -7.72 -4.23
C LEU A 95 2.93 -7.98 -3.94
N GLY A 96 3.40 -9.19 -4.25
CA GLY A 96 4.80 -9.59 -4.06
C GLY A 96 5.20 -9.90 -2.61
N MET A 97 4.32 -9.74 -1.63
CA MET A 97 4.61 -10.03 -0.20
C MET A 97 4.34 -11.48 0.20
N GLY A 98 4.02 -12.36 -0.75
CA GLY A 98 3.81 -13.78 -0.49
C GLY A 98 5.11 -14.56 -0.34
N VAL A 99 5.00 -15.87 -0.14
CA VAL A 99 6.16 -16.77 0.01
C VAL A 99 7.19 -16.66 -1.13
N CYS A 100 6.74 -16.29 -2.34
CA CYS A 100 7.62 -16.13 -3.50
C CYS A 100 8.42 -14.83 -3.55
N GLN A 101 8.17 -13.89 -2.63
CA GLN A 101 8.91 -12.63 -2.49
C GLN A 101 9.01 -11.81 -3.80
N GLY A 102 7.95 -11.78 -4.61
CA GLY A 102 7.85 -10.84 -5.72
C GLY A 102 8.16 -11.39 -7.12
N MET A 103 8.02 -12.69 -7.37
CA MET A 103 8.14 -13.24 -8.74
C MET A 103 7.22 -12.56 -9.78
N CYS A 104 6.10 -11.97 -9.36
CA CYS A 104 5.16 -11.24 -10.21
C CYS A 104 5.58 -9.79 -10.53
N LEU A 105 6.66 -9.25 -9.93
CA LEU A 105 6.99 -7.82 -10.01
C LEU A 105 7.29 -7.34 -11.44
N GLY A 106 7.95 -8.16 -12.26
CA GLY A 106 8.20 -7.80 -13.67
C GLY A 106 6.90 -7.60 -14.47
N LEU A 107 5.90 -8.44 -14.23
CA LEU A 107 4.56 -8.28 -14.83
C LEU A 107 3.81 -7.11 -14.21
N ALA A 108 3.92 -6.93 -12.89
CA ALA A 108 3.32 -5.81 -12.17
C ALA A 108 3.81 -4.46 -12.70
N ILE A 109 5.11 -4.32 -13.00
CA ILE A 109 5.68 -3.11 -13.60
C ILE A 109 4.99 -2.78 -14.93
N LYS A 110 4.79 -3.77 -15.80
CA LYS A 110 4.09 -3.57 -17.07
C LYS A 110 2.65 -3.10 -16.85
N VAL A 111 1.89 -3.83 -16.05
CA VAL A 111 0.48 -3.50 -15.77
C VAL A 111 0.33 -2.14 -15.11
N VAL A 112 1.14 -1.83 -14.10
CA VAL A 112 1.09 -0.53 -13.43
C VAL A 112 1.45 0.61 -14.38
N SER A 113 2.43 0.39 -15.27
CA SER A 113 2.82 1.41 -16.26
C SER A 113 1.72 1.63 -17.29
N GLU A 114 1.10 0.56 -17.79
CA GLU A 114 -0.04 0.60 -18.70
C GLU A 114 -1.22 1.35 -18.09
N GLU A 115 -1.60 1.02 -16.85
CA GLU A 115 -2.71 1.66 -16.14
C GLU A 115 -2.45 3.13 -15.78
N LEU A 116 -1.17 3.53 -15.66
CA LEU A 116 -0.77 4.93 -15.45
C LEU A 116 -0.56 5.70 -16.76
N GLY A 117 -0.53 5.02 -17.92
CA GLY A 117 -0.24 5.63 -19.22
C GLY A 117 1.21 6.12 -19.37
N ILE A 118 2.17 5.48 -18.71
CA ILE A 118 3.60 5.85 -18.72
C ILE A 118 4.46 4.71 -19.27
N LYS A 119 5.71 5.00 -19.67
CA LYS A 119 6.66 3.94 -20.02
C LYS A 119 7.16 3.21 -18.76
N PRO A 120 7.52 1.92 -18.85
CA PRO A 120 8.12 1.19 -17.72
C PRO A 120 9.38 1.83 -17.11
N THR A 121 10.15 2.55 -17.92
CA THR A 121 11.34 3.31 -17.47
C THR A 121 11.00 4.54 -16.64
N GLU A 122 9.76 5.03 -16.72
CA GLU A 122 9.28 6.18 -15.94
C GLU A 122 8.71 5.76 -14.57
N LEU A 123 8.30 4.50 -14.42
CA LEU A 123 7.74 3.99 -13.18
C LEU A 123 8.79 3.96 -12.06
N ARG A 124 8.42 4.51 -10.91
CA ARG A 124 9.27 4.57 -9.72
C ARG A 124 8.88 3.52 -8.70
N LYS A 125 9.88 3.02 -7.97
CA LYS A 125 9.67 2.18 -6.79
C LYS A 125 8.88 2.91 -5.71
N SER A 126 9.44 3.98 -5.14
CA SER A 126 8.86 4.74 -4.01
C SER A 126 8.70 6.24 -4.29
N GLY A 127 9.21 6.74 -5.43
CA GLY A 127 9.16 8.15 -5.84
C GLY A 127 10.57 8.73 -6.04
N GLY A 128 10.67 9.97 -6.53
CA GLY A 128 11.96 10.58 -6.83
C GLY A 128 12.83 9.72 -7.75
N ASP A 129 14.12 9.61 -7.45
CA ASP A 129 15.12 8.87 -8.26
C ASP A 129 15.16 7.36 -7.99
N SER A 130 14.05 6.77 -7.54
CA SER A 130 13.94 5.31 -7.32
C SER A 130 13.57 4.57 -8.62
N TRP A 131 14.49 4.51 -9.57
CA TRP A 131 14.28 3.88 -10.88
C TRP A 131 14.18 2.35 -10.77
N LEU A 132 13.28 1.74 -11.55
CA LEU A 132 13.10 0.28 -11.61
C LEU A 132 13.66 -0.34 -12.90
N VAL A 133 13.56 0.38 -14.01
CA VAL A 133 13.98 -0.05 -15.34
C VAL A 133 14.88 1.04 -15.93
N ILE A 134 16.06 0.64 -16.40
CA ILE A 134 17.04 1.51 -17.06
C ILE A 134 17.10 1.19 -18.55
N GLN A 135 17.52 2.16 -19.36
CA GLN A 135 17.73 2.02 -20.81
C GLN A 135 19.14 1.53 -21.12
#